data_AF-A0A9D2A1C3-F1
#
_entry.id   AF-A0A9D2A1C3-F1
#
_cell.length_a   1.000
_cell.length_b   1.000
_cell.length_c   1.000
_cell.angle_alpha   90.00
_cell.angle_beta   90.00
_cell.angle_gamma   90.00
#
_symmetry.space_group_name_H-M   'P 1'
#
loop_
_entity.id
_entity.type
_entity.pdbx_description
1 polymer ?
#
loop_
_entity_poly.entity_id
_entity_poly.type
_entity_poly.pdbx_seq_one_letter_code
_entity_poly.pdbx_strand_id
1 'polypeptide(L)'
;MKITSKQLRESWLKFYESKGHVNVGGVSLIGDGTTGVMFNVAGMQPLMPYLLGKPHPLGKRLCNVQGCVRTVDIESVGDASHFTFFEMMGNWSLGDYFKKEKTAWTYELLTTVYGLDGDKLCSTVFEGNDAAPRDEETASLLRSLGIREEHIFYLPKSDNWWELEGTVGTPCGPDNEWFYPIDPEKKDPVFPDDYVEIGNDVYMQYRKTESGYVPLENKNVDTGFGLDRMLLFLNGLHDGYKTDLFAGAVAKLEALTGKQYDADASARKAMRIVADHTRTTVMLIGDENGILPSNTGAGYILRRLMRRAIRYCRQLGVEPAATMCAVAEVFIDDVYGEAYPLLVQKKAYILDEIRKEADRFETMLEKGMAEFEKCVAGIARKNAFMAQSDPSYVAETVIGGKQAFRLYDTYGFPLELTEEMAAERGLTVDKQGFDAAFREHQEKSRGDVHAGEAKGGLESHSQQAVRYHTATHLLNAALKVVLSSDVNQKGSNITDERMRFDFNFPRAMTPEEVKAVEDLVNEKIGEDLPVVYREMSLDEARAQNFVGVFDSKYGDVVKTYSIGDFSKEMCGGPHAARTGELGHFRIVKEQSSSAGVRRIKAVLE
;
A
#
# COMPACT_ATOMS: atom_id res chain seq x y z
N MET A 1 -12.44 -16.34 -27.68
CA MET A 1 -11.40 -17.37 -27.44
C MET A 1 -11.64 -17.96 -26.05
N LYS A 2 -10.98 -19.06 -25.65
CA LYS A 2 -10.84 -19.38 -24.21
C LYS A 2 -9.35 -19.47 -23.90
N ILE A 3 -8.84 -18.55 -23.09
CA ILE A 3 -7.41 -18.42 -22.78
C ILE A 3 -7.25 -18.30 -21.27
N THR A 4 -6.26 -18.99 -20.69
CA THR A 4 -5.94 -18.85 -19.27
C THR A 4 -4.98 -17.69 -19.03
N SER A 5 -4.93 -17.18 -17.79
CA SER A 5 -3.97 -16.17 -17.36
C SER A 5 -2.53 -16.56 -17.68
N LYS A 6 -2.15 -17.82 -17.44
CA LYS A 6 -0.83 -18.37 -17.79
C LYS A 6 -0.56 -18.31 -19.30
N GLN A 7 -1.51 -18.75 -20.11
CA GLN A 7 -1.37 -18.70 -21.58
C GLN A 7 -1.25 -17.27 -22.08
N LEU A 8 -2.00 -16.33 -21.50
CA LEU A 8 -1.97 -14.91 -21.86
C LEU A 8 -0.62 -14.26 -21.53
N ARG A 9 -0.05 -14.52 -20.33
CA ARG A 9 1.31 -14.08 -19.98
C ARG A 9 2.33 -14.62 -20.97
N GLU A 10 2.29 -15.93 -21.23
CA GLU A 10 3.24 -16.58 -22.15
C GLU A 10 3.11 -16.07 -23.58
N SER A 11 1.90 -15.88 -24.10
CA SER A 11 1.70 -15.41 -25.47
C SER A 11 2.22 -13.99 -25.66
N TRP A 12 2.03 -13.12 -24.66
CA TRP A 12 2.59 -11.76 -24.69
C TRP A 12 4.11 -11.78 -24.76
N LEU A 13 4.75 -12.49 -23.83
CA LEU A 13 6.20 -12.56 -23.75
C LEU A 13 6.82 -13.16 -25.02
N LYS A 14 6.32 -14.33 -25.46
CA LYS A 14 6.81 -15.00 -26.67
C LYS A 14 6.62 -14.15 -27.93
N PHE A 15 5.50 -13.42 -28.03
CA PHE A 15 5.26 -12.54 -29.16
C PHE A 15 6.34 -11.45 -29.26
N TYR A 16 6.60 -10.72 -28.17
CA TYR A 16 7.61 -9.65 -28.20
C TYR A 16 9.04 -10.18 -28.25
N GLU A 17 9.34 -11.32 -27.63
CA GLU A 17 10.64 -11.99 -27.81
C GLU A 17 10.90 -12.33 -29.29
N SER A 18 9.86 -12.74 -30.04
CA SER A 18 9.97 -12.96 -31.49
C SER A 18 10.25 -11.68 -32.30
N LYS A 19 9.96 -10.50 -31.73
CA LYS A 19 10.29 -9.18 -32.31
C LYS A 19 11.64 -8.62 -31.80
N GLY A 20 12.40 -9.44 -31.05
CA GLY A 20 13.72 -9.11 -30.53
C GLY A 20 13.72 -8.36 -29.20
N HIS A 21 12.60 -8.37 -28.47
CA HIS A 21 12.56 -7.87 -27.10
C HIS A 21 13.16 -8.87 -26.13
N VAL A 22 13.72 -8.36 -25.03
CA VAL A 22 14.19 -9.16 -23.91
C VAL A 22 13.14 -9.08 -22.80
N ASN A 23 12.72 -10.23 -22.27
CA ASN A 23 11.89 -10.27 -21.07
C ASN A 23 12.73 -9.80 -19.86
N VAL A 24 12.38 -8.65 -19.29
CA VAL A 24 13.12 -8.05 -18.16
C VAL A 24 12.59 -8.46 -16.79
N GLY A 25 11.51 -9.25 -16.75
CA GLY A 25 10.82 -9.60 -15.51
C GLY A 25 10.05 -8.44 -14.88
N GLY A 26 9.23 -8.77 -13.89
CA GLY A 26 8.59 -7.76 -13.04
C GLY A 26 9.55 -7.30 -11.93
N VAL A 27 9.43 -6.04 -11.53
CA VAL A 27 10.10 -5.50 -10.34
C VAL A 27 9.15 -5.51 -9.13
N SER A 28 9.72 -5.24 -7.95
CA SER A 28 9.00 -5.03 -6.68
C SER A 28 7.73 -4.20 -6.84
N LEU A 29 6.65 -4.62 -6.18
CA LEU A 29 5.39 -3.86 -6.10
C LEU A 29 5.53 -2.60 -5.26
N ILE A 30 6.49 -2.58 -4.34
CA ILE A 30 6.79 -1.44 -3.49
C ILE A 30 7.66 -0.45 -4.26
N GLY A 31 7.26 0.83 -4.23
CA GLY A 31 8.04 1.89 -4.85
C GLY A 31 9.40 2.04 -4.18
N ASP A 32 10.44 2.27 -4.98
CA ASP A 32 11.81 2.47 -4.52
C ASP A 32 12.08 3.91 -4.02
N GLY A 33 11.03 4.74 -3.98
CA GLY A 33 11.08 6.15 -3.58
C GLY A 33 11.54 7.10 -4.68
N THR A 34 11.98 6.62 -5.85
CA THR A 34 12.53 7.48 -6.92
C THR A 34 11.46 8.29 -7.65
N THR A 35 10.26 7.74 -7.76
CA THR A 35 9.09 8.36 -8.43
C THR A 35 8.08 8.96 -7.45
N GLY A 36 8.35 8.88 -6.14
CA GLY A 36 7.45 9.36 -5.08
C GLY A 36 6.19 8.54 -4.87
N VAL A 37 5.96 7.47 -5.63
CA VAL A 37 4.81 6.57 -5.44
C VAL A 37 5.11 5.53 -4.36
N MET A 38 4.05 5.14 -3.64
CA MET A 38 4.12 4.12 -2.60
C MET A 38 4.18 2.71 -3.18
N PHE A 39 3.41 2.46 -4.24
CA PHE A 39 3.37 1.21 -4.99
C PHE A 39 3.60 1.49 -6.46
N ASN A 40 4.18 0.53 -7.17
CA ASN A 40 4.19 0.57 -8.62
C ASN A 40 2.75 0.43 -9.14
N VAL A 41 2.27 1.47 -9.82
CA VAL A 41 0.90 1.58 -10.36
C VAL A 41 0.85 1.31 -11.87
N ALA A 42 2.00 1.22 -12.54
CA ALA A 42 2.09 0.97 -13.97
C ALA A 42 3.46 0.38 -14.37
N GLY A 43 3.50 -0.30 -15.53
CA GLY A 43 4.68 -0.98 -16.05
C GLY A 43 5.87 -0.06 -16.37
N MET A 44 5.62 1.21 -16.73
CA MET A 44 6.67 2.13 -17.17
C MET A 44 7.45 2.79 -16.02
N GLN A 45 6.91 2.81 -14.80
CA GLN A 45 7.53 3.52 -13.69
C GLN A 45 8.97 3.06 -13.39
N PRO A 46 9.27 1.74 -13.37
CA PRO A 46 10.64 1.25 -13.20
C PRO A 46 11.56 1.61 -14.37
N LEU A 47 10.99 2.00 -15.51
CA LEU A 47 11.73 2.30 -16.74
C LEU A 47 12.00 3.79 -16.96
N MET A 48 11.49 4.66 -16.07
CA MET A 48 11.59 6.11 -16.19
C MET A 48 13.01 6.63 -16.50
N PRO A 49 14.08 6.16 -15.81
CA PRO A 49 15.44 6.64 -16.12
C PRO A 49 15.88 6.31 -17.54
N TYR A 50 15.45 5.18 -18.09
CA TYR A 50 15.86 4.72 -19.41
C TYR A 50 15.07 5.39 -20.54
N LEU A 51 13.78 5.69 -20.29
CA LEU A 51 12.95 6.52 -21.17
C LEU A 51 13.52 7.95 -21.30
N LEU A 52 14.27 8.42 -20.31
CA LEU A 52 14.99 9.69 -20.35
C LEU A 52 16.39 9.62 -20.98
N GLY A 53 16.77 8.47 -21.54
CA GLY A 53 17.99 8.31 -22.33
C GLY A 53 19.11 7.54 -21.62
N LYS A 54 18.93 7.09 -20.37
CA LYS A 54 19.89 6.19 -19.73
C LYS A 54 19.90 4.84 -20.46
N PRO A 55 21.06 4.26 -20.79
CA PRO A 55 21.11 2.91 -21.35
C PRO A 55 20.58 1.86 -20.36
N HIS A 56 19.69 0.98 -20.83
CA HIS A 56 19.24 -0.17 -20.05
C HIS A 56 20.20 -1.36 -20.23
N PRO A 57 20.57 -2.08 -19.16
CA PRO A 57 21.58 -3.15 -19.22
C PRO A 57 21.21 -4.31 -20.15
N LEU A 58 19.92 -4.55 -20.36
CA LEU A 58 19.39 -5.62 -21.23
C LEU A 58 19.10 -5.17 -22.67
N GLY A 59 19.51 -3.95 -23.06
CA GLY A 59 19.34 -3.44 -24.41
C GLY A 59 18.15 -2.48 -24.56
N LYS A 60 17.69 -2.28 -25.80
CA LYS A 60 16.73 -1.22 -26.16
C LYS A 60 15.29 -1.69 -26.35
N ARG A 61 15.07 -3.00 -26.45
CA ARG A 61 13.75 -3.61 -26.66
C ARG A 61 13.44 -4.48 -25.45
N LEU A 62 12.46 -4.09 -24.65
CA LEU A 62 12.17 -4.74 -23.37
C LEU A 62 10.71 -5.16 -23.33
N CYS A 63 10.36 -6.29 -22.73
CA CYS A 63 8.98 -6.66 -22.42
C CYS A 63 8.89 -7.27 -21.04
N ASN A 64 7.73 -7.21 -20.42
CA ASN A 64 7.44 -7.97 -19.19
C ASN A 64 5.93 -8.12 -18.96
N VAL A 65 5.61 -8.75 -17.84
CA VAL A 65 4.31 -8.68 -17.17
C VAL A 65 4.58 -8.13 -15.77
N GLN A 66 4.18 -6.88 -15.51
CA GLN A 66 4.45 -6.17 -14.26
C GLN A 66 3.22 -6.24 -13.35
N GLY A 67 3.42 -6.69 -12.11
CA GLY A 67 2.38 -6.55 -11.09
C GLY A 67 2.22 -5.09 -10.66
N CYS A 68 0.99 -4.63 -10.46
CA CYS A 68 0.66 -3.27 -10.07
C CYS A 68 -0.32 -3.27 -8.91
N VAL A 69 -0.21 -2.28 -8.01
CA VAL A 69 -1.17 -2.08 -6.92
C VAL A 69 -1.78 -0.69 -7.01
N ARG A 70 -3.11 -0.62 -7.09
CA ARG A 70 -3.87 0.64 -7.08
C ARG A 70 -4.97 0.55 -6.02
N THR A 71 -5.06 1.56 -5.17
CA THR A 71 -6.05 1.61 -4.08
C THR A 71 -6.90 2.87 -4.10
N VAL A 72 -6.90 3.60 -5.22
CA VAL A 72 -7.73 4.79 -5.42
C VAL A 72 -9.22 4.44 -5.37
N ASP A 73 -9.60 3.33 -6.01
CA ASP A 73 -10.98 2.83 -6.09
C ASP A 73 -11.22 1.65 -5.14
N ILE A 74 -10.53 1.63 -4.00
CA ILE A 74 -10.66 0.53 -3.03
C ILE A 74 -12.13 0.29 -2.62
N GLU A 75 -12.94 1.33 -2.54
CA GLU A 75 -14.35 1.23 -2.17
C GLU A 75 -15.22 0.54 -3.24
N SER A 76 -14.81 0.61 -4.52
CA SER A 76 -15.49 -0.06 -5.64
C SER A 76 -15.22 -1.58 -5.68
N VAL A 77 -14.18 -2.04 -4.99
CA VAL A 77 -13.84 -3.46 -4.89
C VAL A 77 -15.02 -4.23 -4.28
N GLY A 78 -15.40 -5.33 -4.93
CA GLY A 78 -16.63 -6.07 -4.69
C GLY A 78 -17.64 -5.97 -5.84
N ASP A 79 -17.44 -5.04 -6.77
CA ASP A 79 -18.08 -5.08 -8.08
C ASP A 79 -17.42 -6.09 -9.03
N ALA A 80 -17.74 -6.06 -10.31
CA ALA A 80 -17.32 -7.08 -11.28
C ALA A 80 -15.92 -6.84 -11.89
N SER A 81 -15.30 -5.67 -11.68
CA SER A 81 -14.16 -5.22 -12.49
C SER A 81 -13.07 -4.45 -11.73
N HIS A 82 -13.31 -4.02 -10.48
CA HIS A 82 -12.30 -3.33 -9.69
C HIS A 82 -11.46 -4.29 -8.86
N PHE A 83 -10.15 -4.04 -8.91
CA PHE A 83 -9.10 -4.86 -8.31
C PHE A 83 -8.05 -3.99 -7.66
N THR A 84 -7.52 -4.42 -6.52
CA THR A 84 -6.43 -3.69 -5.85
C THR A 84 -5.05 -4.06 -6.37
N PHE A 85 -4.88 -5.32 -6.79
CA PHE A 85 -3.71 -5.81 -7.53
C PHE A 85 -4.14 -6.18 -8.95
N PHE A 86 -3.30 -5.93 -9.95
CA PHE A 86 -3.52 -6.43 -11.30
C PHE A 86 -2.18 -6.52 -12.02
N GLU A 87 -2.14 -7.23 -13.14
CA GLU A 87 -0.94 -7.28 -13.97
C GLU A 87 -1.09 -6.39 -15.21
N MET A 88 -0.01 -5.67 -15.53
CA MET A 88 0.13 -4.89 -16.75
C MET A 88 1.17 -5.54 -17.64
N MET A 89 0.75 -5.99 -18.81
CA MET A 89 1.63 -6.49 -19.85
C MET A 89 2.21 -5.29 -20.60
N GLY A 90 3.54 -5.21 -20.65
CA GLY A 90 4.23 -4.08 -21.23
C GLY A 90 5.33 -4.48 -22.21
N ASN A 91 5.60 -3.58 -23.15
CA ASN A 91 6.75 -3.64 -24.03
C ASN A 91 7.25 -2.22 -24.31
N TRP A 92 8.57 -2.06 -24.41
CA TRP A 92 9.22 -0.77 -24.51
C TRP A 92 10.24 -0.73 -25.64
N SER A 93 10.24 0.41 -26.33
CA SER A 93 11.32 0.83 -27.22
C SER A 93 12.07 1.96 -26.58
N LEU A 94 13.38 1.80 -26.38
CA LEU A 94 14.27 2.82 -25.85
C LEU A 94 15.13 3.39 -26.99
N GLY A 95 14.54 4.26 -27.81
CA GLY A 95 15.21 4.87 -28.96
C GLY A 95 15.61 3.87 -30.06
N ASP A 96 14.73 2.93 -30.39
CA ASP A 96 14.98 1.93 -31.43
C ASP A 96 13.89 1.89 -32.52
N TYR A 97 12.71 1.35 -32.23
CA TYR A 97 11.52 1.43 -33.09
C TYR A 97 10.51 2.45 -32.55
N PHE A 98 9.52 2.83 -33.36
CA PHE A 98 8.50 3.80 -32.95
C PHE A 98 7.11 3.41 -33.46
N LYS A 99 6.31 4.37 -33.92
CA LYS A 99 4.91 4.19 -34.35
C LYS A 99 4.72 3.13 -35.41
N LYS A 100 5.55 3.11 -36.45
CA LYS A 100 5.37 2.21 -37.60
C LYS A 100 5.39 0.75 -37.18
N GLU A 101 6.46 0.32 -36.53
CA GLU A 101 6.61 -1.05 -36.07
C GLU A 101 5.60 -1.36 -34.98
N LYS A 102 5.41 -0.44 -34.02
CA LYS A 102 4.52 -0.71 -32.88
C LYS A 102 3.07 -0.89 -33.29
N THR A 103 2.52 0.03 -34.10
CA THR A 103 1.13 -0.05 -34.56
C THR A 103 0.89 -1.36 -35.31
N ALA A 104 1.84 -1.76 -36.17
CA ALA A 104 1.76 -3.01 -36.91
C ALA A 104 1.82 -4.25 -35.99
N TRP A 105 2.68 -4.25 -34.97
CA TRP A 105 2.78 -5.36 -34.02
C TRP A 105 1.58 -5.45 -33.09
N THR A 106 0.99 -4.33 -32.65
CA THR A 106 -0.25 -4.38 -31.86
C THR A 106 -1.39 -4.94 -32.69
N TYR A 107 -1.54 -4.50 -33.93
CA TYR A 107 -2.55 -5.05 -34.85
C TYR A 107 -2.33 -6.55 -35.09
N GLU A 108 -1.10 -6.98 -35.36
CA GLU A 108 -0.73 -8.40 -35.53
C GLU A 108 -1.06 -9.22 -34.27
N LEU A 109 -0.72 -8.72 -33.08
CA LEU A 109 -1.02 -9.39 -31.82
C LEU A 109 -2.53 -9.58 -31.63
N LEU A 110 -3.30 -8.51 -31.79
CA LEU A 110 -4.75 -8.53 -31.60
C LEU A 110 -5.46 -9.44 -32.62
N THR A 111 -5.10 -9.36 -33.90
CA THR A 111 -5.78 -10.10 -34.96
C THR A 111 -5.27 -11.53 -35.13
N THR A 112 -3.95 -11.74 -35.10
CA THR A 112 -3.34 -13.04 -35.43
C THR A 112 -3.16 -13.91 -34.19
N VAL A 113 -2.72 -13.33 -33.07
CA VAL A 113 -2.46 -14.11 -31.84
C VAL A 113 -3.74 -14.30 -31.04
N TYR A 114 -4.53 -13.23 -30.87
CA TYR A 114 -5.78 -13.28 -30.10
C TYR A 114 -7.03 -13.51 -30.95
N GLY A 115 -6.90 -13.51 -32.28
CA GLY A 115 -7.99 -13.87 -33.19
C GLY A 115 -9.12 -12.84 -33.24
N LEU A 116 -8.86 -11.59 -32.89
CA LEU A 116 -9.85 -10.52 -32.98
C LEU A 116 -10.11 -10.16 -34.44
N ASP A 117 -11.36 -9.83 -34.76
CA ASP A 117 -11.75 -9.39 -36.09
C ASP A 117 -11.21 -7.97 -36.34
N GLY A 118 -10.29 -7.85 -37.31
CA GLY A 118 -9.66 -6.58 -37.66
C GLY A 118 -10.67 -5.52 -38.09
N ASP A 119 -11.80 -5.93 -38.68
CA ASP A 119 -12.86 -5.02 -39.13
C ASP A 119 -13.67 -4.41 -37.97
N LYS A 120 -13.52 -4.94 -36.76
CA LYS A 120 -14.20 -4.47 -35.54
C LYS A 120 -13.27 -3.68 -34.62
N LEU A 121 -11.96 -3.68 -34.88
CA LEU A 121 -11.02 -2.89 -34.10
C LEU A 121 -11.28 -1.39 -34.30
N CYS A 122 -11.29 -0.67 -33.19
CA CYS A 122 -11.31 0.79 -33.13
C CYS A 122 -10.03 1.28 -32.46
N SER A 123 -9.65 2.51 -32.75
CA SER A 123 -8.48 3.12 -32.13
C SER A 123 -8.63 4.61 -31.98
N THR A 124 -8.02 5.17 -30.95
CA THR A 124 -7.99 6.61 -30.70
C THR A 124 -6.62 7.20 -31.02
N VAL A 125 -6.60 8.45 -31.46
CA VAL A 125 -5.39 9.22 -31.75
C VAL A 125 -5.54 10.65 -31.26
N PHE A 126 -4.43 11.30 -30.93
CA PHE A 126 -4.45 12.66 -30.40
C PHE A 126 -4.91 13.70 -31.45
N GLU A 127 -5.93 14.51 -31.10
CA GLU A 127 -6.50 15.51 -32.01
C GLU A 127 -5.64 16.76 -32.23
N GLY A 128 -4.60 16.95 -31.41
CA GLY A 128 -3.75 18.14 -31.44
C GLY A 128 -4.20 19.23 -30.46
N ASN A 129 -3.27 20.12 -30.12
CA ASN A 129 -3.56 21.36 -29.40
C ASN A 129 -2.48 22.41 -29.72
N ASP A 130 -2.49 23.55 -29.01
CA ASP A 130 -1.51 24.63 -29.20
C ASP A 130 -0.04 24.19 -28.92
N ALA A 131 0.15 23.13 -28.15
CA ALA A 131 1.46 22.68 -27.68
C ALA A 131 2.03 21.48 -28.46
N ALA A 132 1.18 20.70 -29.13
CA ALA A 132 1.57 19.53 -29.91
C ALA A 132 0.62 19.29 -31.10
N PRO A 133 1.15 18.88 -32.27
CA PRO A 133 0.33 18.66 -33.45
C PRO A 133 -0.58 17.43 -33.30
N ARG A 134 -1.64 17.41 -34.10
CA ARG A 134 -2.51 16.24 -34.32
C ARG A 134 -1.70 15.03 -34.77
N ASP A 135 -2.03 13.83 -34.27
CA ASP A 135 -1.31 12.60 -34.58
C ASP A 135 -1.75 11.93 -35.90
N GLU A 136 -1.52 12.63 -37.01
CA GLU A 136 -1.81 12.13 -38.36
C GLU A 136 -0.93 10.95 -38.78
N GLU A 137 0.26 10.81 -38.17
CA GLU A 137 1.18 9.71 -38.45
C GLU A 137 0.56 8.38 -38.01
N THR A 138 0.12 8.28 -36.76
CA THR A 138 -0.52 7.07 -36.23
C THR A 138 -1.82 6.77 -36.98
N ALA A 139 -2.65 7.77 -37.26
CA ALA A 139 -3.88 7.58 -38.04
C ALA A 139 -3.62 7.04 -39.45
N SER A 140 -2.55 7.49 -40.11
CA SER A 140 -2.16 6.99 -41.44
C SER A 140 -1.66 5.53 -41.37
N LEU A 141 -0.94 5.17 -40.31
CA LEU A 141 -0.49 3.80 -40.08
C LEU A 141 -1.67 2.85 -39.82
N LEU A 142 -2.63 3.25 -38.98
CA LEU A 142 -3.86 2.49 -38.73
C LEU A 142 -4.66 2.23 -40.01
N ARG A 143 -4.87 3.26 -40.85
CA ARG A 143 -5.48 3.11 -42.17
C ARG A 143 -4.75 2.11 -43.06
N SER A 144 -3.41 2.15 -43.05
CA SER A 144 -2.59 1.23 -43.85
C SER A 144 -2.70 -0.23 -43.41
N LEU A 145 -3.11 -0.47 -42.16
CA LEU A 145 -3.36 -1.80 -41.59
C LEU A 145 -4.81 -2.27 -41.80
N GLY A 146 -5.66 -1.43 -42.42
CA GLY A 146 -7.05 -1.76 -42.73
C GLY A 146 -8.08 -1.31 -41.69
N ILE A 147 -7.68 -0.55 -40.66
CA ILE A 147 -8.65 0.08 -39.75
C ILE A 147 -9.46 1.12 -40.54
N ARG A 148 -10.79 1.03 -40.46
CA ARG A 148 -11.70 1.93 -41.18
C ARG A 148 -11.61 3.36 -40.64
N GLU A 149 -11.85 4.36 -41.49
CA GLU A 149 -11.75 5.77 -41.09
C GLU A 149 -12.72 6.10 -39.94
N GLU A 150 -13.94 5.56 -39.99
CA GLU A 150 -14.96 5.74 -38.95
C GLU A 150 -14.64 5.02 -37.62
N HIS A 151 -13.57 4.23 -37.58
CA HIS A 151 -13.07 3.54 -36.39
C HIS A 151 -11.81 4.21 -35.80
N ILE A 152 -11.35 5.32 -36.40
CA ILE A 152 -10.22 6.11 -35.91
C ILE A 152 -10.77 7.41 -35.31
N PHE A 153 -10.78 7.47 -33.98
CA PHE A 153 -11.34 8.60 -33.24
C PHE A 153 -10.23 9.56 -32.82
N TYR A 154 -10.37 10.84 -33.18
CA TYR A 154 -9.48 11.88 -32.70
C TYR A 154 -10.04 12.44 -31.39
N LEU A 155 -9.25 12.36 -30.33
CA LEU A 155 -9.67 12.78 -28.98
C LEU A 155 -8.73 13.85 -28.38
N PRO A 156 -9.25 14.67 -27.45
CA PRO A 156 -8.50 15.74 -26.82
C PRO A 156 -7.37 15.23 -25.92
N LYS A 157 -6.55 16.17 -25.43
CA LYS A 157 -5.44 15.90 -24.50
C LYS A 157 -5.88 15.14 -23.24
N SER A 158 -7.10 15.39 -22.75
CA SER A 158 -7.63 14.70 -21.56
C SER A 158 -7.67 13.18 -21.70
N ASP A 159 -7.76 12.69 -22.93
CA ASP A 159 -8.00 11.28 -23.23
C ASP A 159 -6.82 10.66 -24.00
N ASN A 160 -6.25 11.35 -25.00
CA ASN A 160 -5.23 10.79 -25.89
C ASN A 160 -3.83 11.42 -25.75
N TRP A 161 -3.49 11.89 -24.55
CA TRP A 161 -2.15 12.38 -24.27
C TRP A 161 -1.66 11.90 -22.91
N TRP A 162 -0.55 11.17 -22.92
CA TRP A 162 0.04 10.67 -21.70
C TRP A 162 1.12 11.60 -21.18
N GLU A 163 0.99 12.00 -19.92
CA GLU A 163 2.02 12.70 -19.15
C GLU A 163 1.85 12.43 -17.65
N LEU A 164 2.95 12.47 -16.88
CA LEU A 164 2.84 12.49 -15.43
C LEU A 164 2.35 13.88 -14.97
N GLU A 165 1.14 13.92 -14.42
CA GLU A 165 0.58 15.13 -13.83
C GLU A 165 1.44 15.64 -12.67
N GLY A 166 1.56 16.96 -12.52
CA GLY A 166 2.35 17.57 -11.45
C GLY A 166 3.88 17.42 -11.56
N THR A 167 4.40 16.82 -12.64
CA THR A 167 5.84 16.63 -12.84
C THR A 167 6.41 17.49 -13.97
N VAL A 168 7.71 17.76 -13.90
CA VAL A 168 8.50 18.46 -14.92
C VAL A 168 9.71 17.60 -15.27
N GLY A 169 10.14 17.61 -16.53
CA GLY A 169 11.31 16.87 -17.00
C GLY A 169 11.04 15.39 -17.32
N THR A 170 9.81 14.93 -17.21
CA THR A 170 9.38 13.57 -17.54
C THR A 170 9.07 13.42 -19.03
N PRO A 171 9.22 12.20 -19.61
CA PRO A 171 8.81 11.94 -20.98
C PRO A 171 7.28 11.95 -21.08
N CYS A 172 6.76 12.35 -22.24
CA CYS A 172 5.34 12.42 -22.54
C CYS A 172 5.09 12.34 -24.05
N GLY A 173 3.84 12.14 -24.46
CA GLY A 173 3.49 12.08 -25.88
C GLY A 173 2.04 11.68 -26.14
N PRO A 174 1.65 11.65 -27.43
CA PRO A 174 0.34 11.17 -27.81
C PRO A 174 0.17 9.70 -27.42
N ASP A 175 -1.03 9.38 -26.97
CA ASP A 175 -1.44 8.03 -26.64
C ASP A 175 -2.28 7.45 -27.77
N ASN A 176 -2.08 6.18 -28.08
CA ASN A 176 -2.84 5.42 -29.05
C ASN A 176 -3.51 4.24 -28.34
N GLU A 177 -4.79 4.35 -28.07
CA GLU A 177 -5.55 3.31 -27.39
C GLU A 177 -6.26 2.42 -28.41
N TRP A 178 -6.42 1.15 -28.06
CA TRP A 178 -7.07 0.12 -28.87
C TRP A 178 -8.39 -0.28 -28.22
N PHE A 179 -9.46 -0.31 -29.02
CA PHE A 179 -10.81 -0.61 -28.57
C PHE A 179 -11.42 -1.75 -29.36
N TYR A 180 -12.31 -2.51 -28.70
CA TYR A 180 -13.13 -3.52 -29.35
C TYR A 180 -14.57 -3.48 -28.82
N PRO A 181 -15.59 -3.79 -29.63
CA PRO A 181 -16.97 -3.87 -29.17
C PRO A 181 -17.14 -4.87 -28.02
N ILE A 182 -17.82 -4.47 -26.96
CA ILE A 182 -18.17 -5.35 -25.82
C ILE A 182 -19.09 -6.47 -26.32
N ASP A 183 -20.06 -6.13 -27.18
CA ASP A 183 -20.90 -7.07 -27.91
C ASP A 183 -20.53 -7.00 -29.41
N PRO A 184 -19.73 -7.96 -29.92
CA PRO A 184 -19.33 -8.00 -31.32
C PRO A 184 -20.50 -8.17 -32.29
N GLU A 185 -21.68 -8.60 -31.83
CA GLU A 185 -22.86 -8.84 -32.67
C GLU A 185 -23.80 -7.63 -32.70
N LYS A 186 -23.53 -6.59 -31.92
CA LYS A 186 -24.28 -5.33 -31.98
C LYS A 186 -24.08 -4.70 -33.35
N LYS A 187 -25.19 -4.41 -34.05
CA LYS A 187 -25.16 -3.91 -35.44
C LYS A 187 -24.60 -2.49 -35.57
N ASP A 188 -24.86 -1.65 -34.56
CA ASP A 188 -24.47 -0.23 -34.54
C ASP A 188 -23.92 0.14 -33.14
N PRO A 189 -22.70 -0.31 -32.78
CA PRO A 189 -22.08 0.04 -31.51
C PRO A 189 -21.65 1.51 -31.49
N VAL A 190 -22.00 2.21 -30.42
CA VAL A 190 -21.72 3.63 -30.18
C VAL A 190 -20.43 3.76 -29.37
N PHE A 191 -19.46 4.50 -29.90
CA PHE A 191 -18.22 4.80 -29.19
C PHE A 191 -18.42 5.98 -28.21
N PRO A 192 -17.84 5.96 -27.00
CA PRO A 192 -17.07 4.85 -26.41
C PRO A 192 -17.92 3.80 -25.68
N ASP A 193 -19.20 4.07 -25.41
CA ASP A 193 -20.04 3.32 -24.46
C ASP A 193 -20.20 1.81 -24.76
N ASP A 194 -20.17 1.41 -26.03
CA ASP A 194 -20.29 0.01 -26.45
C ASP A 194 -18.95 -0.69 -26.67
N TYR A 195 -17.84 -0.04 -26.31
CA TYR A 195 -16.48 -0.52 -26.53
C TYR A 195 -15.74 -0.71 -25.22
N VAL A 196 -14.78 -1.63 -25.22
CA VAL A 196 -13.80 -1.79 -24.15
C VAL A 196 -12.43 -1.41 -24.65
N GLU A 197 -11.74 -0.59 -23.86
CA GLU A 197 -10.31 -0.31 -24.04
C GLU A 197 -9.50 -1.57 -23.70
N ILE A 198 -8.80 -2.09 -24.71
CA ILE A 198 -7.99 -3.31 -24.68
C ILE A 198 -6.62 -3.03 -24.04
N GLY A 199 -6.05 -1.87 -24.38
CA GLY A 199 -4.74 -1.40 -23.94
C GLY A 199 -4.26 -0.26 -24.83
N ASN A 200 -3.11 0.30 -24.49
CA ASN A 200 -2.58 1.51 -25.12
C ASN A 200 -1.11 1.43 -25.48
N ASP A 201 -0.73 2.26 -26.46
CA ASP A 201 0.61 2.46 -26.98
C ASP A 201 0.96 3.96 -26.92
N VAL A 202 1.70 4.34 -25.88
CA VAL A 202 2.16 5.71 -25.67
C VAL A 202 3.41 5.97 -26.50
N TYR A 203 3.34 6.98 -27.37
CA TYR A 203 4.42 7.40 -28.24
C TYR A 203 5.19 8.58 -27.63
N MET A 204 6.02 8.28 -26.62
CA MET A 204 6.82 9.27 -25.92
C MET A 204 7.86 9.92 -26.85
N GLN A 205 7.62 11.17 -27.23
CA GLN A 205 8.50 11.93 -28.13
C GLN A 205 8.77 13.36 -27.64
N TYR A 206 8.22 13.71 -26.48
CA TYR A 206 8.40 15.01 -25.83
C TYR A 206 8.86 14.84 -24.39
N ARG A 207 9.55 15.85 -23.87
CA ARG A 207 9.85 16.04 -22.46
C ARG A 207 9.02 17.22 -21.97
N LYS A 208 8.28 17.00 -20.88
CA LYS A 208 7.46 18.02 -20.24
C LYS A 208 8.35 19.11 -19.61
N THR A 209 8.01 20.37 -19.87
CA THR A 209 8.61 21.55 -19.23
C THR A 209 7.58 22.21 -18.32
N GLU A 210 7.97 23.25 -17.58
CA GLU A 210 7.05 24.00 -16.70
C GLU A 210 5.84 24.61 -17.46
N SER A 211 6.01 24.92 -18.75
CA SER A 211 5.03 25.65 -19.55
C SER A 211 4.65 24.96 -20.88
N GLY A 212 5.14 23.74 -21.13
CA GLY A 212 4.86 23.04 -22.38
C GLY A 212 5.73 21.79 -22.59
N TYR A 213 6.21 21.61 -23.83
CA TYR A 213 6.89 20.41 -24.27
C TYR A 213 8.08 20.73 -25.16
N VAL A 214 9.16 19.96 -25.04
CA VAL A 214 10.29 20.00 -25.96
C VAL A 214 10.55 18.59 -26.51
N PRO A 215 10.98 18.42 -27.77
CA PRO A 215 11.26 17.08 -28.31
C PRO A 215 12.29 16.32 -27.46
N LEU A 216 12.07 15.01 -27.26
CA LEU A 216 13.08 14.12 -26.69
C LEU A 216 14.20 13.86 -27.71
N GLU A 217 15.41 13.62 -27.21
CA GLU A 217 16.54 13.17 -28.03
C GLU A 217 16.24 11.81 -28.67
N ASN A 218 15.66 10.89 -27.89
CA ASN A 218 15.21 9.59 -28.35
C ASN A 218 13.70 9.48 -28.22
N LYS A 219 13.04 9.04 -29.29
CA LYS A 219 11.63 8.67 -29.25
C LYS A 219 11.50 7.27 -28.65
N ASN A 220 10.54 7.10 -27.75
CA ASN A 220 10.30 5.85 -27.05
C ASN A 220 8.88 5.35 -27.30
N VAL A 221 8.70 4.05 -27.12
CA VAL A 221 7.39 3.40 -27.04
C VAL A 221 7.23 2.87 -25.64
N ASP A 222 6.07 3.13 -25.05
CA ASP A 222 5.63 2.57 -23.78
C ASP A 222 4.23 1.99 -23.98
N THR A 223 4.03 0.75 -23.56
CA THR A 223 2.77 0.03 -23.80
C THR A 223 2.22 -0.49 -22.49
N GLY A 224 0.91 -0.28 -22.29
CA GLY A 224 0.18 -0.77 -21.14
C GLY A 224 -1.06 -1.55 -21.55
N PHE A 225 -1.01 -2.88 -21.44
CA PHE A 225 -2.18 -3.75 -21.61
C PHE A 225 -2.54 -4.40 -20.28
N GLY A 226 -3.74 -4.13 -19.77
CA GLY A 226 -4.21 -4.74 -18.52
C GLY A 226 -4.51 -6.23 -18.70
N LEU A 227 -3.73 -7.11 -18.07
CA LEU A 227 -3.88 -8.56 -18.18
C LEU A 227 -5.25 -9.02 -17.71
N ASP A 228 -5.67 -8.60 -16.51
CA ASP A 228 -6.95 -9.00 -15.91
C ASP A 228 -8.13 -8.60 -16.81
N ARG A 229 -8.08 -7.40 -17.40
CA ARG A 229 -9.11 -6.90 -18.32
C ARG A 229 -9.10 -7.65 -19.65
N MET A 230 -7.91 -7.89 -20.22
CA MET A 230 -7.75 -8.68 -21.43
C MET A 230 -8.28 -10.10 -21.26
N LEU A 231 -7.98 -10.72 -20.13
CA LEU A 231 -8.42 -12.07 -19.80
C LEU A 231 -9.94 -12.14 -19.70
N LEU A 232 -10.56 -11.18 -19.01
CA LEU A 232 -12.02 -11.04 -18.95
C LEU A 232 -12.63 -10.98 -20.36
N PHE A 233 -12.14 -10.03 -21.16
CA PHE A 233 -12.66 -9.74 -22.49
C PHE A 233 -12.48 -10.91 -23.47
N LEU A 234 -11.28 -11.48 -23.59
CA LEU A 234 -10.98 -12.56 -24.54
C LEU A 234 -11.77 -13.84 -24.27
N ASN A 235 -12.19 -14.05 -23.01
CA ASN A 235 -13.02 -15.16 -22.58
C ASN A 235 -14.54 -14.87 -22.64
N GLY A 236 -14.95 -13.66 -23.06
CA GLY A 236 -16.36 -13.27 -23.14
C GLY A 236 -17.04 -13.19 -21.77
N LEU A 237 -16.30 -12.79 -20.74
CA LEU A 237 -16.79 -12.66 -19.38
C LEU A 237 -17.14 -11.19 -19.09
N HIS A 238 -18.09 -10.97 -18.19
CA HIS A 238 -18.44 -9.64 -17.65
C HIS A 238 -18.17 -9.52 -16.14
N ASP A 239 -17.60 -10.57 -15.55
CA ASP A 239 -17.24 -10.67 -14.15
C ASP A 239 -15.81 -11.21 -14.02
N GLY A 240 -14.88 -10.36 -13.61
CA GLY A 240 -13.46 -10.72 -13.60
C GLY A 240 -13.12 -11.75 -12.53
N TYR A 241 -13.97 -11.90 -11.52
CA TYR A 241 -13.84 -12.95 -10.51
C TYR A 241 -14.21 -14.34 -11.04
N LYS A 242 -14.74 -14.44 -12.27
CA LYS A 242 -14.96 -15.71 -12.99
C LYS A 242 -13.80 -16.10 -13.92
N THR A 243 -12.77 -15.26 -14.03
CA THR A 243 -11.55 -15.62 -14.75
C THR A 243 -10.74 -16.65 -13.96
N ASP A 244 -9.79 -17.34 -14.59
CA ASP A 244 -8.94 -18.32 -13.88
C ASP A 244 -8.02 -17.68 -12.84
N LEU A 245 -7.86 -16.35 -12.84
CA LEU A 245 -7.19 -15.62 -11.75
C LEU A 245 -7.91 -15.77 -10.41
N PHE A 246 -9.24 -15.97 -10.42
CA PHE A 246 -10.08 -15.93 -9.23
C PHE A 246 -11.01 -17.12 -9.05
N ALA A 247 -11.36 -17.83 -10.13
CA ALA A 247 -12.35 -18.89 -10.10
C ALA A 247 -12.03 -19.96 -9.04
N GLY A 248 -10.74 -20.31 -8.87
CA GLY A 248 -10.30 -21.23 -7.81
C GLY A 248 -10.53 -20.66 -6.40
N ALA A 249 -10.21 -19.38 -6.19
CA ALA A 249 -10.40 -18.71 -4.90
C ALA A 249 -11.90 -18.57 -4.56
N VAL A 250 -12.72 -18.24 -5.55
CA VAL A 250 -14.18 -18.17 -5.41
C VAL A 250 -14.75 -19.56 -5.08
N ALA A 251 -14.37 -20.60 -5.82
CA ALA A 251 -14.82 -21.96 -5.53
C ALA A 251 -14.41 -22.42 -4.12
N LYS A 252 -13.21 -22.03 -3.66
CA LYS A 252 -12.75 -22.29 -2.30
C LYS A 252 -13.64 -21.58 -1.26
N LEU A 253 -14.01 -20.33 -1.50
CA LEU A 253 -14.92 -19.57 -0.64
C LEU A 253 -16.34 -20.15 -0.63
N GLU A 254 -16.87 -20.58 -1.77
CA GLU A 254 -18.17 -21.27 -1.84
C GLU A 254 -18.16 -22.55 -0.99
N ALA A 255 -17.09 -23.35 -1.08
CA ALA A 255 -16.94 -24.57 -0.30
C ALA A 255 -16.85 -24.31 1.21
N LEU A 256 -16.12 -23.27 1.63
CA LEU A 256 -15.96 -22.91 3.05
C LEU A 256 -17.23 -22.29 3.66
N THR A 257 -17.96 -21.51 2.88
CA THR A 257 -19.13 -20.77 3.35
C THR A 257 -20.44 -21.53 3.18
N GLY A 258 -20.47 -22.53 2.30
CA GLY A 258 -21.70 -23.19 1.85
C GLY A 258 -22.63 -22.29 1.02
N LYS A 259 -22.19 -21.07 0.67
CA LYS A 259 -22.95 -20.11 -0.14
C LYS A 259 -22.53 -20.21 -1.60
N GLN A 260 -23.46 -19.95 -2.51
CA GLN A 260 -23.21 -19.97 -3.95
C GLN A 260 -23.02 -18.54 -4.47
N TYR A 261 -21.93 -18.32 -5.19
CA TYR A 261 -21.49 -17.02 -5.70
C TYR A 261 -22.56 -16.36 -6.59
N ASP A 262 -23.18 -17.14 -7.48
CA ASP A 262 -24.21 -16.62 -8.38
C ASP A 262 -25.61 -16.52 -7.76
N ALA A 263 -25.85 -17.09 -6.57
CA ALA A 263 -27.18 -17.13 -5.96
C ALA A 263 -27.46 -16.00 -4.94
N ASP A 264 -26.43 -15.43 -4.30
CA ASP A 264 -26.58 -14.43 -3.24
C ASP A 264 -25.69 -13.22 -3.54
N ALA A 265 -26.29 -12.06 -3.85
CA ALA A 265 -25.56 -10.85 -4.18
C ALA A 265 -24.69 -10.30 -3.03
N SER A 266 -25.14 -10.47 -1.78
CA SER A 266 -24.37 -10.05 -0.60
C SER A 266 -23.17 -10.96 -0.40
N ALA A 267 -23.37 -12.28 -0.50
CA ALA A 267 -22.29 -13.25 -0.43
C ALA A 267 -21.29 -13.05 -1.59
N ARG A 268 -21.79 -12.80 -2.80
CA ARG A 268 -20.96 -12.50 -3.97
C ARG A 268 -20.03 -11.32 -3.72
N LYS A 269 -20.58 -10.18 -3.29
CA LYS A 269 -19.78 -8.99 -2.96
C LYS A 269 -18.73 -9.30 -1.90
N ALA A 270 -19.12 -10.00 -0.83
CA ALA A 270 -18.20 -10.37 0.24
C ALA A 270 -17.08 -11.32 -0.25
N MET A 271 -17.41 -12.33 -1.05
CA MET A 271 -16.43 -13.27 -1.62
C MET A 271 -15.42 -12.55 -2.53
N ARG A 272 -15.89 -11.62 -3.35
CA ARG A 272 -15.04 -10.78 -4.20
C ARG A 272 -14.03 -9.97 -3.39
N ILE A 273 -14.48 -9.29 -2.34
CA ILE A 273 -13.62 -8.49 -1.47
C ILE A 273 -12.60 -9.37 -0.75
N VAL A 274 -13.02 -10.52 -0.21
CA VAL A 274 -12.10 -11.47 0.44
C VAL A 274 -11.06 -11.98 -0.57
N ALA A 275 -11.47 -12.37 -1.77
CA ALA A 275 -10.57 -12.87 -2.80
C ALA A 275 -9.57 -11.81 -3.27
N ASP A 276 -10.02 -10.61 -3.64
CA ASP A 276 -9.14 -9.53 -4.12
C ASP A 276 -8.15 -9.08 -3.05
N HIS A 277 -8.63 -8.80 -1.84
CA HIS A 277 -7.74 -8.30 -0.80
C HIS A 277 -6.79 -9.39 -0.30
N THR A 278 -7.18 -10.66 -0.31
CA THR A 278 -6.25 -11.76 -0.02
C THR A 278 -5.20 -11.90 -1.13
N ARG A 279 -5.58 -11.75 -2.41
CA ARG A 279 -4.64 -11.74 -3.54
C ARG A 279 -3.58 -10.65 -3.34
N THR A 280 -3.99 -9.41 -3.12
CA THR A 280 -3.07 -8.29 -2.90
C THR A 280 -2.22 -8.48 -1.64
N THR A 281 -2.79 -9.08 -0.59
CA THR A 281 -2.04 -9.44 0.63
C THR A 281 -0.90 -10.40 0.35
N VAL A 282 -1.19 -11.49 -0.39
CA VAL A 282 -0.17 -12.47 -0.81
C VAL A 282 0.94 -11.80 -1.61
N MET A 283 0.55 -10.97 -2.58
CA MET A 283 1.48 -10.26 -3.44
C MET A 283 2.39 -9.30 -2.64
N LEU A 284 1.82 -8.49 -1.73
CA LEU A 284 2.59 -7.50 -0.97
C LEU A 284 3.49 -8.09 0.13
N ILE A 285 3.09 -9.19 0.77
CA ILE A 285 3.96 -9.87 1.77
C ILE A 285 5.04 -10.71 1.05
N GLY A 286 4.66 -11.34 -0.06
CA GLY A 286 5.54 -12.21 -0.84
C GLY A 286 6.52 -11.50 -1.77
N ASP A 287 6.35 -10.19 -1.98
CA ASP A 287 7.21 -9.35 -2.80
C ASP A 287 8.69 -9.40 -2.36
N GLU A 288 9.62 -9.08 -3.26
CA GLU A 288 11.05 -8.96 -2.94
C GLU A 288 11.28 -8.00 -1.77
N ASN A 289 10.65 -6.82 -1.82
CA ASN A 289 10.66 -5.81 -0.75
C ASN A 289 9.43 -5.93 0.15
N GLY A 290 8.98 -7.17 0.39
CA GLY A 290 7.74 -7.48 1.07
C GLY A 290 7.50 -6.67 2.35
N ILE A 291 6.25 -6.24 2.53
CA ILE A 291 5.84 -5.37 3.64
C ILE A 291 4.90 -6.09 4.60
N LEU A 292 4.82 -5.58 5.83
CA LEU A 292 3.90 -6.07 6.86
C LEU A 292 2.87 -5.01 7.28
N PRO A 293 1.72 -5.41 7.84
CA PRO A 293 0.70 -4.50 8.35
C PRO A 293 1.25 -3.51 9.39
N SER A 294 1.16 -2.21 9.10
CA SER A 294 1.67 -1.12 9.96
C SER A 294 0.65 0.01 10.16
N ASN A 295 0.98 1.02 10.96
CA ASN A 295 0.13 2.21 11.16
C ASN A 295 0.39 3.32 10.12
N THR A 296 1.40 3.18 9.25
CA THR A 296 1.83 4.25 8.34
C THR A 296 2.32 3.73 6.98
N GLY A 297 2.27 4.57 5.95
CA GLY A 297 2.81 4.24 4.62
C GLY A 297 2.18 2.99 4.00
N ALA A 298 2.98 2.23 3.24
CA ALA A 298 2.52 1.04 2.52
C ALA A 298 1.94 -0.04 3.45
N GLY A 299 2.53 -0.20 4.64
CA GLY A 299 2.04 -1.16 5.63
C GLY A 299 0.65 -0.82 6.17
N TYR A 300 0.26 0.46 6.21
CA TYR A 300 -1.11 0.85 6.57
C TYR A 300 -2.13 0.44 5.50
N ILE A 301 -1.78 0.55 4.22
CA ILE A 301 -2.65 0.08 3.13
C ILE A 301 -2.84 -1.43 3.18
N LEU A 302 -1.74 -2.19 3.33
CA LEU A 302 -1.82 -3.65 3.51
C LEU A 302 -2.71 -4.01 4.71
N ARG A 303 -2.52 -3.34 5.85
CA ARG A 303 -3.37 -3.52 7.03
C ARG A 303 -4.84 -3.25 6.73
N ARG A 304 -5.16 -2.17 6.03
CA ARG A 304 -6.55 -1.83 5.66
C ARG A 304 -7.19 -2.93 4.82
N LEU A 305 -6.48 -3.43 3.79
CA LEU A 305 -6.95 -4.51 2.92
C LEU A 305 -7.24 -5.79 3.72
N MET A 306 -6.27 -6.22 4.55
CA MET A 306 -6.42 -7.41 5.38
C MET A 306 -7.60 -7.29 6.35
N ARG A 307 -7.73 -6.16 7.05
CA ARG A 307 -8.83 -5.94 8.02
C ARG A 307 -10.20 -5.92 7.35
N ARG A 308 -10.29 -5.36 6.14
CA ARG A 308 -11.51 -5.40 5.34
C ARG A 308 -11.85 -6.83 4.92
N ALA A 309 -10.87 -7.63 4.45
CA ALA A 309 -11.08 -9.06 4.17
C ALA A 309 -11.53 -9.85 5.41
N ILE A 310 -10.91 -9.61 6.56
CA ILE A 310 -11.26 -10.25 7.84
C ILE A 310 -12.71 -9.97 8.22
N ARG A 311 -13.15 -8.70 8.10
CA ARG A 311 -14.55 -8.31 8.32
C ARG A 311 -15.51 -9.10 7.41
N TYR A 312 -15.22 -9.18 6.11
CA TYR A 312 -16.10 -9.88 5.17
C TYR A 312 -16.08 -11.40 5.36
N CYS A 313 -15.01 -12.00 5.87
CA CYS A 313 -15.01 -13.39 6.32
C CYS A 313 -16.04 -13.60 7.45
N ARG A 314 -16.10 -12.70 8.44
CA ARG A 314 -17.12 -12.74 9.49
C ARG A 314 -18.53 -12.56 8.97
N GLN A 315 -18.74 -11.66 8.01
CA GLN A 315 -20.04 -11.49 7.35
C GLN A 315 -20.49 -12.74 6.59
N LEU A 316 -19.54 -13.49 6.02
CA LEU A 316 -19.81 -14.77 5.37
C LEU A 316 -20.02 -15.92 6.37
N GLY A 317 -19.79 -15.71 7.67
CA GLY A 317 -19.96 -16.70 8.72
C GLY A 317 -18.80 -17.69 8.84
N VAL A 318 -17.61 -17.32 8.38
CA VAL A 318 -16.41 -18.18 8.39
C VAL A 318 -15.29 -17.60 9.25
N GLU A 319 -14.39 -18.47 9.70
CA GLU A 319 -13.21 -18.08 10.49
C GLU A 319 -12.18 -17.39 9.56
N PRO A 320 -11.79 -16.12 9.83
CA PRO A 320 -10.97 -15.33 8.93
C PRO A 320 -9.57 -15.89 8.63
N ALA A 321 -8.83 -16.33 9.64
CA ALA A 321 -7.44 -16.76 9.48
C ALA A 321 -7.35 -17.99 8.57
N ALA A 322 -8.14 -19.03 8.84
CA ALA A 322 -8.20 -20.24 8.03
C ALA A 322 -8.73 -19.96 6.62
N THR A 323 -9.75 -19.11 6.48
CA THR A 323 -10.34 -18.77 5.18
C THR A 323 -9.34 -18.02 4.30
N MET A 324 -8.71 -16.97 4.83
CA MET A 324 -7.72 -16.19 4.08
C MET A 324 -6.47 -17.02 3.75
N CYS A 325 -6.01 -17.88 4.66
CA CYS A 325 -4.91 -18.80 4.35
C CYS A 325 -5.28 -19.75 3.20
N ALA A 326 -6.47 -20.34 3.24
CA ALA A 326 -6.96 -21.25 2.22
C ALA A 326 -7.11 -20.58 0.83
N VAL A 327 -7.52 -19.32 0.81
CA VAL A 327 -7.58 -18.51 -0.43
C VAL A 327 -6.18 -18.11 -0.89
N ALA A 328 -5.29 -17.75 0.04
CA ALA A 328 -3.90 -17.41 -0.26
C ALA A 328 -3.15 -18.60 -0.91
N GLU A 329 -3.38 -19.82 -0.43
CA GLU A 329 -2.81 -21.03 -1.04
C GLU A 329 -3.19 -21.17 -2.51
N VAL A 330 -4.46 -20.91 -2.88
CA VAL A 330 -4.89 -20.95 -4.30
C VAL A 330 -4.10 -19.94 -5.13
N PHE A 331 -3.93 -18.71 -4.65
CA PHE A 331 -3.16 -17.71 -5.39
C PHE A 331 -1.69 -18.10 -5.54
N ILE A 332 -1.08 -18.66 -4.47
CA ILE A 332 0.33 -19.05 -4.48
C ILE A 332 0.57 -20.28 -5.37
N ASP A 333 -0.24 -21.32 -5.22
CA ASP A 333 0.01 -22.63 -5.83
C ASP A 333 -0.53 -22.71 -7.26
N ASP A 334 -1.74 -22.17 -7.50
CA ASP A 334 -2.48 -22.44 -8.74
C ASP A 334 -2.44 -21.27 -9.73
N VAL A 335 -2.30 -20.02 -9.25
CA VAL A 335 -2.41 -18.82 -10.10
C VAL A 335 -1.06 -18.17 -10.40
N TYR A 336 -0.25 -17.91 -9.36
CA TYR A 336 0.93 -17.05 -9.47
C TYR A 336 2.26 -17.76 -9.24
N GLY A 337 2.29 -19.01 -8.77
CA GLY A 337 3.53 -19.68 -8.35
C GLY A 337 4.62 -19.75 -9.42
N GLU A 338 4.24 -19.88 -10.70
CA GLU A 338 5.19 -19.87 -11.83
C GLU A 338 5.67 -18.47 -12.18
N ALA A 339 4.77 -17.47 -12.20
CA ALA A 339 5.09 -16.09 -12.56
C ALA A 339 5.82 -15.33 -11.44
N TYR A 340 5.58 -15.71 -10.19
CA TYR A 340 6.14 -15.09 -8.99
C TYR A 340 6.73 -16.16 -8.05
N PRO A 341 7.93 -16.71 -8.35
CA PRO A 341 8.52 -17.81 -7.59
C PRO A 341 8.77 -17.50 -6.10
N LEU A 342 8.95 -16.22 -5.75
CA LEU A 342 9.11 -15.79 -4.36
C LEU A 342 7.88 -16.10 -3.50
N LEU A 343 6.67 -16.14 -4.09
CA LEU A 343 5.46 -16.51 -3.35
C LEU A 343 5.53 -17.95 -2.85
N VAL A 344 6.02 -18.86 -3.70
CA VAL A 344 6.21 -20.27 -3.34
C VAL A 344 7.28 -20.40 -2.26
N GLN A 345 8.41 -19.70 -2.40
CA GLN A 345 9.50 -19.70 -1.44
C GLN A 345 9.08 -19.13 -0.07
N LYS A 346 8.28 -18.06 -0.07
CA LYS A 346 7.80 -17.37 1.13
C LYS A 346 6.44 -17.89 1.61
N LYS A 347 5.88 -18.96 1.03
CA LYS A 347 4.52 -19.44 1.32
C LYS A 347 4.24 -19.58 2.81
N ALA A 348 5.09 -20.29 3.53
CA ALA A 348 4.91 -20.50 4.98
C ALA A 348 4.90 -19.18 5.76
N TYR A 349 5.76 -18.24 5.38
CA TYR A 349 5.85 -16.90 5.97
C TYR A 349 4.60 -16.06 5.69
N ILE A 350 4.14 -16.04 4.43
CA ILE A 350 2.92 -15.33 4.03
C ILE A 350 1.71 -15.81 4.85
N LEU A 351 1.52 -17.13 4.94
CA LEU A 351 0.41 -17.72 5.68
C LEU A 351 0.49 -17.42 7.19
N ASP A 352 1.70 -17.40 7.76
CA ASP A 352 1.90 -17.06 9.17
C ASP A 352 1.56 -15.60 9.47
N GLU A 353 1.98 -14.66 8.61
CA GLU A 353 1.66 -13.24 8.76
C GLU A 353 0.16 -12.94 8.57
N ILE A 354 -0.52 -13.67 7.66
CA ILE A 354 -1.98 -13.61 7.54
C ILE A 354 -2.66 -14.03 8.84
N ARG A 355 -2.25 -15.15 9.44
CA ARG A 355 -2.81 -15.62 10.72
C ARG A 355 -2.59 -14.61 11.84
N LYS A 356 -1.36 -14.10 11.98
CA LYS A 356 -1.01 -13.13 13.03
C LYS A 356 -1.88 -11.88 13.00
N GLU A 357 -2.12 -11.29 11.82
CA GLU A 357 -2.98 -10.10 11.74
C GLU A 357 -4.46 -10.45 11.89
N ALA A 358 -4.92 -11.60 11.37
CA ALA A 358 -6.28 -12.08 11.55
C ALA A 358 -6.62 -12.27 13.03
N ASP A 359 -5.83 -13.07 13.76
CA ASP A 359 -6.02 -13.35 15.19
C ASP A 359 -6.00 -12.06 16.03
N ARG A 360 -5.04 -11.17 15.72
CA ARG A 360 -4.89 -9.88 16.40
C ARG A 360 -6.11 -8.99 16.18
N PHE A 361 -6.60 -8.90 14.95
CA PHE A 361 -7.69 -7.99 14.61
C PHE A 361 -9.05 -8.54 15.02
N GLU A 362 -9.26 -9.85 14.97
CA GLU A 362 -10.54 -10.50 15.28
C GLU A 362 -11.04 -10.13 16.70
N THR A 363 -10.14 -10.15 17.69
CA THR A 363 -10.46 -9.75 19.07
C THR A 363 -10.90 -8.28 19.17
N MET A 364 -10.32 -7.40 18.36
CA MET A 364 -10.70 -5.98 18.30
C MET A 364 -12.00 -5.78 17.54
N LEU A 365 -12.17 -6.52 16.45
CA LEU A 365 -13.32 -6.43 15.54
C LEU A 365 -14.62 -6.73 16.28
N GLU A 366 -14.69 -7.80 17.08
CA GLU A 366 -15.91 -8.15 17.82
C GLU A 366 -16.38 -7.02 18.75
N LYS A 367 -15.45 -6.42 19.50
CA LYS A 367 -15.75 -5.31 20.41
C LYS A 367 -16.14 -4.04 19.65
N GLY A 368 -15.40 -3.73 18.57
CA GLY A 368 -15.66 -2.57 17.72
C GLY A 368 -17.00 -2.66 17.00
N MET A 369 -17.35 -3.81 16.44
CA MET A 369 -18.64 -4.07 15.81
C MET A 369 -19.78 -3.91 16.80
N ALA A 370 -19.68 -4.49 17.99
CA ALA A 370 -20.71 -4.36 19.02
C ALA A 370 -20.94 -2.89 19.44
N GLU A 371 -19.88 -2.08 19.51
CA GLU A 371 -20.02 -0.64 19.81
C GLU A 371 -20.58 0.14 18.62
N PHE A 372 -20.17 -0.18 17.39
CA PHE A 372 -20.74 0.40 16.17
C PHE A 372 -22.25 0.16 16.09
N GLU A 373 -22.71 -1.06 16.38
CA GLU A 373 -24.14 -1.38 16.41
C GLU A 373 -24.91 -0.52 17.41
N LYS A 374 -24.34 -0.26 18.59
CA LYS A 374 -24.96 0.62 19.59
C LYS A 374 -25.04 2.06 19.09
N CYS A 375 -24.00 2.56 18.43
CA CYS A 375 -23.99 3.90 17.84
C CYS A 375 -25.13 4.04 16.82
N VAL A 376 -25.23 3.11 15.87
CA VAL A 376 -26.28 3.14 14.84
C VAL A 376 -27.68 2.97 15.44
N ALA A 377 -27.86 2.04 16.37
CA ALA A 377 -29.14 1.85 17.06
C ALA A 377 -29.55 3.09 17.87
N GLY A 378 -28.58 3.81 18.44
CA GLY A 378 -28.80 5.08 19.12
C GLY A 378 -29.36 6.15 18.18
N ILE A 379 -28.74 6.31 17.01
CA ILE A 379 -29.21 7.24 15.96
C ILE A 379 -30.63 6.86 15.50
N ALA A 380 -30.86 5.58 15.20
CA ALA A 380 -32.17 5.10 14.77
C ALA A 380 -33.27 5.34 15.82
N ARG A 381 -32.99 5.08 17.11
CA ARG A 381 -33.94 5.36 18.20
C ARG A 381 -34.23 6.84 18.35
N LYS A 382 -33.20 7.70 18.27
CA LYS A 382 -33.37 9.15 18.31
C LYS A 382 -34.24 9.63 17.14
N ASN A 383 -33.96 9.15 15.93
CA ASN A 383 -34.75 9.49 14.74
C ASN A 383 -36.22 9.08 14.90
N ALA A 384 -36.47 7.86 15.38
CA ALA A 384 -37.84 7.38 15.61
C ALA A 384 -38.58 8.21 16.67
N PHE A 385 -37.90 8.59 17.76
CA PHE A 385 -38.49 9.41 18.84
C PHE A 385 -38.78 10.85 18.38
N MET A 386 -37.82 11.47 17.68
CA MET A 386 -37.95 12.85 17.22
C MET A 386 -39.00 12.99 16.11
N ALA A 387 -39.09 12.03 15.18
CA ALA A 387 -40.12 12.03 14.14
C ALA A 387 -41.54 11.95 14.71
N GLN A 388 -41.73 11.35 15.89
CA GLN A 388 -43.03 11.35 16.58
C GLN A 388 -43.33 12.69 17.27
N SER A 389 -42.30 13.41 17.71
CA SER A 389 -42.42 14.64 18.50
C SER A 389 -42.46 15.91 17.64
N ASP A 390 -41.81 15.88 16.48
CA ASP A 390 -41.65 17.01 15.57
C ASP A 390 -41.74 16.56 14.11
N PRO A 391 -42.87 16.83 13.41
CA PRO A 391 -43.03 16.48 12.00
C PRO A 391 -42.05 17.18 11.04
N SER A 392 -41.38 18.24 11.48
CA SER A 392 -40.36 18.96 10.71
C SER A 392 -38.93 18.45 10.94
N TYR A 393 -38.77 17.45 11.82
CA TYR A 393 -37.47 16.87 12.15
C TYR A 393 -36.84 16.18 10.95
N VAL A 394 -35.58 16.54 10.66
CA VAL A 394 -34.76 15.87 9.67
C VAL A 394 -33.97 14.75 10.35
N ALA A 395 -34.16 13.53 9.86
CA ALA A 395 -33.47 12.36 10.39
C ALA A 395 -31.94 12.55 10.36
N GLU A 396 -31.30 12.25 11.48
CA GLU A 396 -29.85 12.25 11.58
C GLU A 396 -29.29 11.06 10.78
N THR A 397 -28.43 11.36 9.82
CA THR A 397 -27.78 10.37 8.94
C THR A 397 -26.27 10.33 9.13
N VAL A 398 -25.74 11.03 10.13
CA VAL A 398 -24.29 11.20 10.33
C VAL A 398 -23.88 10.61 11.69
N ILE A 399 -22.88 9.73 11.69
CA ILE A 399 -22.17 9.32 12.89
C ILE A 399 -21.19 10.44 13.25
N GLY A 400 -21.37 11.05 14.42
CA GLY A 400 -20.58 12.21 14.84
C GLY A 400 -19.09 11.88 15.01
N GLY A 401 -18.20 12.82 14.68
CA GLY A 401 -16.76 12.59 14.64
C GLY A 401 -16.15 12.13 15.97
N LYS A 402 -16.66 12.59 17.12
CA LYS A 402 -16.25 12.10 18.45
C LYS A 402 -16.63 10.64 18.71
N GLN A 403 -17.77 10.19 18.18
CA GLN A 403 -18.20 8.80 18.30
C GLN A 403 -17.33 7.91 17.42
N ALA A 404 -17.07 8.33 16.17
CA ALA A 404 -16.13 7.65 15.29
C ALA A 404 -14.71 7.60 15.88
N PHE A 405 -14.25 8.70 16.48
CA PHE A 405 -12.95 8.75 17.15
C PHE A 405 -12.90 7.81 18.36
N ARG A 406 -13.99 7.69 19.13
CA ARG A 406 -14.08 6.71 20.22
C ARG A 406 -14.01 5.27 19.71
N LEU A 407 -14.68 4.94 18.61
CA LEU A 407 -14.56 3.61 17.96
C LEU A 407 -13.10 3.31 17.61
N TYR A 408 -12.40 4.28 17.03
CA TYR A 408 -10.99 4.18 16.68
C TYR A 408 -10.06 4.06 17.90
N ASP A 409 -10.11 5.01 18.82
CA ASP A 409 -9.15 5.13 19.92
C ASP A 409 -9.37 4.09 21.01
N THR A 410 -10.63 3.90 21.42
CA THR A 410 -10.97 3.01 22.55
C THR A 410 -11.10 1.55 22.14
N TYR A 411 -11.67 1.29 20.96
CA TYR A 411 -12.00 -0.07 20.52
C TYR A 411 -11.08 -0.57 19.40
N GLY A 412 -10.13 0.25 18.94
CA GLY A 412 -9.21 -0.12 17.86
C GLY A 412 -9.90 -0.29 16.50
N PHE A 413 -11.12 0.23 16.37
CA PHE A 413 -12.00 0.03 15.21
C PHE A 413 -11.69 1.09 14.15
N PRO A 414 -11.07 0.73 13.01
CA PRO A 414 -10.61 1.68 12.02
C PRO A 414 -11.73 2.61 11.52
N LEU A 415 -11.37 3.87 11.23
CA LEU A 415 -12.31 4.85 10.69
C LEU A 415 -12.89 4.35 9.36
N GLU A 416 -12.07 3.72 8.53
CA GLU A 416 -12.44 3.28 7.19
C GLU A 416 -13.50 2.17 7.24
N LEU A 417 -13.41 1.26 8.23
CA LEU A 417 -14.45 0.27 8.47
C LEU A 417 -15.74 0.91 9.03
N THR A 418 -15.60 1.96 9.83
CA THR A 418 -16.75 2.74 10.32
C THR A 418 -17.46 3.43 9.15
N GLU A 419 -16.73 4.06 8.24
CA GLU A 419 -17.24 4.72 7.03
C GLU A 419 -17.95 3.70 6.12
N GLU A 420 -17.31 2.56 5.84
CA GLU A 420 -17.90 1.51 4.98
C GLU A 420 -19.19 0.94 5.58
N MET A 421 -19.18 0.58 6.87
CA MET A 421 -20.38 0.04 7.54
C MET A 421 -21.49 1.08 7.71
N ALA A 422 -21.14 2.37 7.85
CA ALA A 422 -22.11 3.44 7.87
C ALA A 422 -22.80 3.56 6.50
N ALA A 423 -22.02 3.56 5.41
CA ALA A 423 -22.53 3.67 4.05
C ALA A 423 -23.49 2.53 3.69
N GLU A 424 -23.20 1.29 4.12
CA GLU A 424 -24.10 0.13 3.95
C GLU A 424 -25.49 0.33 4.60
N ARG A 425 -25.61 1.26 5.55
CA ARG A 425 -26.86 1.62 6.25
C ARG A 425 -27.45 2.95 5.80
N GLY A 426 -26.90 3.57 4.75
CA GLY A 426 -27.28 4.90 4.31
C GLY A 426 -26.87 6.01 5.30
N LEU A 427 -25.85 5.77 6.12
CA LEU A 427 -25.26 6.74 7.04
C LEU A 427 -23.91 7.23 6.51
N THR A 428 -23.47 8.40 6.96
CA THR A 428 -22.12 8.92 6.75
C THR A 428 -21.40 9.12 8.08
N VAL A 429 -20.09 9.40 8.02
CA VAL A 429 -19.28 9.69 9.21
C VAL A 429 -18.75 11.12 9.10
N ASP A 430 -18.85 11.89 10.18
CA ASP A 430 -18.24 13.20 10.28
C ASP A 430 -16.71 13.09 10.43
N LYS A 431 -16.04 13.02 9.29
CA LYS A 431 -14.58 12.91 9.19
C LYS A 431 -13.86 14.14 9.73
N GLN A 432 -14.40 15.34 9.51
CA GLN A 432 -13.78 16.57 10.03
C GLN A 432 -13.80 16.60 11.56
N GLY A 433 -14.92 16.19 12.16
CA GLY A 433 -15.03 16.03 13.60
C GLY A 433 -14.13 14.91 14.14
N PHE A 434 -13.94 13.81 13.38
CA PHE A 434 -12.97 12.78 13.72
C PHE A 434 -11.56 13.36 13.74
N ASP A 435 -11.14 14.05 12.68
CA ASP A 435 -9.80 14.65 12.56
C ASP A 435 -9.55 15.72 13.62
N ALA A 436 -10.59 16.46 14.01
CA ALA A 436 -10.52 17.40 15.12
C ALA A 436 -10.31 16.68 16.46
N ALA A 437 -11.08 15.62 16.74
CA ALA A 437 -10.93 14.83 17.96
C ALA A 437 -9.58 14.08 18.01
N PHE A 438 -9.12 13.59 16.86
CA PHE A 438 -7.82 12.96 16.69
C PHE A 438 -6.68 13.95 16.93
N ARG A 439 -6.77 15.17 16.36
CA ARG A 439 -5.82 16.26 16.63
C ARG A 439 -5.84 16.66 18.09
N GLU A 440 -7.01 16.84 18.71
CA GLU A 440 -7.13 17.14 20.14
C GLU A 440 -6.46 16.05 21.00
N HIS A 441 -6.63 14.77 20.64
CA HIS A 441 -5.95 13.66 21.31
C HIS A 441 -4.44 13.69 21.10
N GLN A 442 -3.97 13.98 19.88
CA GLN A 442 -2.55 14.16 19.58
C GLN A 442 -1.96 15.36 20.32
N GLU A 443 -2.68 16.47 20.41
CA GLU A 443 -2.30 17.69 21.11
C GLU A 443 -2.30 17.48 22.62
N LYS A 444 -3.23 16.73 23.21
CA LYS A 444 -3.15 16.31 24.62
C LYS A 444 -1.97 15.38 24.86
N SER A 445 -1.70 14.50 23.90
CA SER A 445 -0.51 13.63 23.93
C SER A 445 0.79 14.43 23.73
N ARG A 446 0.73 15.56 23.02
CA ARG A 446 1.82 16.52 22.74
C ARG A 446 1.92 17.66 23.75
N GLY A 447 0.91 17.91 24.57
CA GLY A 447 0.94 18.86 25.68
C GLY A 447 1.87 18.39 26.80
N ASP A 448 2.19 17.09 26.79
CA ASP A 448 3.31 16.47 27.51
C ASP A 448 4.63 16.44 26.67
N VAL A 449 4.70 17.07 25.48
CA VAL A 449 5.81 16.99 24.49
C VAL A 449 6.21 18.37 23.93
N HIS A 450 5.62 19.48 24.40
CA HIS A 450 5.89 20.81 23.84
C HIS A 450 7.17 21.50 24.36
N ALA A 451 8.15 20.73 24.85
CA ALA A 451 9.54 21.12 24.80
C ALA A 451 10.35 19.96 24.18
N GLY A 452 10.84 20.17 22.95
CA GLY A 452 11.43 19.07 22.19
C GLY A 452 12.11 19.42 20.87
N GLU A 453 12.53 20.68 20.66
CA GLU A 453 13.66 21.00 19.76
C GLU A 453 15.01 20.79 20.47
N ALA A 454 15.05 19.92 21.48
CA ALA A 454 16.22 19.68 22.30
C ALA A 454 16.84 18.31 22.01
N LYS A 455 18.16 18.31 21.82
CA LYS A 455 18.99 17.14 21.51
C LYS A 455 18.76 16.03 22.55
N GLY A 456 18.16 14.91 22.14
CA GLY A 456 17.95 13.73 23.01
C GLY A 456 16.67 13.72 23.84
N GLY A 457 15.69 14.60 23.60
CA GLY A 457 14.42 14.60 24.35
C GLY A 457 14.50 15.23 25.75
N LEU A 458 15.58 15.97 26.02
CA LEU A 458 15.84 16.72 27.24
C LEU A 458 15.17 18.10 27.22
N GLU A 459 14.29 18.41 28.16
CA GLU A 459 13.77 19.79 28.30
C GLU A 459 14.74 20.73 29.05
N SER A 460 15.72 20.16 29.76
CA SER A 460 16.66 20.85 30.64
C SER A 460 18.08 20.26 30.52
N HIS A 461 19.10 21.07 30.80
CA HIS A 461 20.50 20.65 30.91
C HIS A 461 20.95 20.48 32.38
N SER A 462 20.02 20.40 33.32
CA SER A 462 20.34 20.12 34.72
C SER A 462 21.06 18.77 34.86
N GLN A 463 21.84 18.60 35.94
CA GLN A 463 22.45 17.28 36.24
C GLN A 463 21.39 16.18 36.37
N GLN A 464 20.19 16.51 36.85
CA GLN A 464 19.12 15.53 37.02
C GLN A 464 18.56 15.09 35.66
N ALA A 465 18.35 16.02 34.73
CA ALA A 465 17.92 15.69 33.37
C ALA A 465 18.97 14.83 32.63
N VAL A 466 20.26 15.15 32.80
CA VAL A 466 21.39 14.35 32.26
C VAL A 466 21.40 12.92 32.81
N ARG A 467 21.12 12.75 34.11
CA ARG A 467 20.94 11.44 34.75
C ARG A 467 19.75 10.70 34.14
N TYR A 468 18.58 11.34 34.05
CA TYR A 468 17.40 10.74 33.41
C TYR A 468 17.62 10.32 31.96
N HIS A 469 18.43 11.06 31.21
CA HIS A 469 18.78 10.70 29.85
C HIS A 469 19.62 9.41 29.80
N THR A 470 20.59 9.28 30.69
CA THR A 470 21.38 8.04 30.81
C THR A 470 20.50 6.86 31.28
N ALA A 471 19.57 7.10 32.21
CA ALA A 471 18.58 6.10 32.65
C ALA A 471 17.66 5.66 31.51
N THR A 472 17.35 6.54 30.56
CA THR A 472 16.56 6.22 29.36
C THR A 472 17.24 5.17 28.48
N HIS A 473 18.56 5.26 28.31
CA HIS A 473 19.34 4.26 27.57
C HIS A 473 19.37 2.90 28.27
N LEU A 474 19.54 2.89 29.60
CA LEU A 474 19.45 1.65 30.39
C LEU A 474 18.06 1.02 30.30
N LEU A 475 17.00 1.83 30.40
CA LEU A 475 15.61 1.37 30.29
C LEU A 475 15.33 0.75 28.91
N ASN A 476 15.76 1.41 27.83
CA ASN A 476 15.59 0.92 26.46
C ASN A 476 16.27 -0.45 26.26
N ALA A 477 17.51 -0.60 26.73
CA ALA A 477 18.22 -1.87 26.69
C ALA A 477 17.56 -2.95 27.56
N ALA A 478 17.13 -2.60 28.78
CA ALA A 478 16.45 -3.53 29.67
C ALA A 478 15.12 -4.04 29.09
N LEU A 479 14.34 -3.16 28.47
CA LEU A 479 13.10 -3.55 27.79
C LEU A 479 13.35 -4.54 26.64
N LYS A 480 14.43 -4.36 25.88
CA LYS A 480 14.81 -5.29 24.81
C LYS A 480 15.19 -6.67 25.34
N VAL A 481 15.87 -6.71 26.49
CA VAL A 481 16.29 -7.97 27.15
C VAL A 481 15.10 -8.70 27.77
N VAL A 482 14.25 -8.00 28.51
CA VAL A 482 13.15 -8.61 29.29
C VAL A 482 11.95 -8.96 28.41
N LEU A 483 11.62 -8.11 27.43
CA LEU A 483 10.39 -8.26 26.63
C LEU A 483 10.64 -8.88 25.26
N SER A 484 11.46 -8.23 24.42
CA SER A 484 11.82 -8.69 23.08
C SER A 484 12.83 -7.74 22.43
N SER A 485 13.76 -8.26 21.62
CA SER A 485 14.69 -7.47 20.80
C SER A 485 13.99 -6.45 19.88
N ASP A 486 12.74 -6.71 19.51
CA ASP A 486 11.92 -5.88 18.60
C ASP A 486 11.33 -4.64 19.28
N VAL A 487 11.50 -4.51 20.60
CA VAL A 487 11.12 -3.29 21.33
C VAL A 487 12.02 -2.15 20.85
N ASN A 488 11.37 -1.07 20.42
CA ASN A 488 12.02 0.14 19.95
C ASN A 488 11.32 1.38 20.53
N GLN A 489 12.10 2.41 20.79
CA GLN A 489 11.59 3.69 21.27
C GLN A 489 10.64 4.32 20.23
N LYS A 490 9.49 4.81 20.70
CA LYS A 490 8.48 5.56 19.93
C LYS A 490 8.33 7.00 20.41
N GLY A 491 8.86 7.32 21.58
CA GLY A 491 8.88 8.68 22.12
C GLY A 491 9.64 8.73 23.44
N SER A 492 10.22 9.88 23.77
CA SER A 492 10.80 10.13 25.09
C SER A 492 10.58 11.60 25.46
N ASN A 493 10.47 11.87 26.75
CA ASN A 493 10.41 13.22 27.31
C ASN A 493 11.03 13.21 28.71
N ILE A 494 12.01 14.08 28.93
CA ILE A 494 12.79 14.15 30.16
C ILE A 494 12.72 15.56 30.70
N THR A 495 12.24 15.70 31.93
CA THR A 495 12.24 16.96 32.71
C THR A 495 13.13 16.80 33.94
N ASP A 496 13.25 17.84 34.76
CA ASP A 496 14.00 17.77 36.01
C ASP A 496 13.31 16.88 37.07
N GLU A 497 12.00 16.69 36.95
CA GLU A 497 11.18 15.96 37.92
C GLU A 497 10.86 14.52 37.49
N ARG A 498 10.82 14.23 36.19
CA ARG A 498 10.35 12.93 35.67
C ARG A 498 10.93 12.57 34.31
N MET A 499 10.97 11.28 34.01
CA MET A 499 11.15 10.78 32.66
C MET A 499 9.95 9.98 32.16
N ARG A 500 9.66 10.13 30.87
CA ARG A 500 8.64 9.39 30.12
C ARG A 500 9.29 8.67 28.96
N PHE A 501 9.00 7.40 28.81
CA PHE A 501 9.51 6.56 27.73
C PHE A 501 8.37 5.80 27.06
N ASP A 502 8.23 5.98 25.75
CA ASP A 502 7.22 5.32 24.93
C ASP A 502 7.89 4.28 24.02
N PHE A 503 7.35 3.08 23.92
CA PHE A 503 7.93 1.97 23.17
C PHE A 503 6.87 1.09 22.51
N ASN A 504 7.20 0.41 21.40
CA ASN A 504 6.27 -0.52 20.78
C ASN A 504 6.18 -1.82 21.58
N PHE A 505 4.99 -2.10 22.10
CA PHE A 505 4.68 -3.37 22.74
C PHE A 505 3.16 -3.60 22.70
N PRO A 506 2.68 -4.79 22.29
CA PRO A 506 1.28 -4.97 21.92
C PRO A 506 0.32 -5.11 23.12
N ARG A 507 0.85 -5.35 24.33
CA ARG A 507 0.06 -5.58 25.55
C ARG A 507 0.62 -4.80 26.73
N ALA A 508 -0.11 -4.79 27.85
CA ALA A 508 0.43 -4.32 29.12
C ALA A 508 1.59 -5.20 29.59
N MET A 509 2.56 -4.58 30.25
CA MET A 509 3.59 -5.34 30.97
C MET A 509 2.96 -6.01 32.18
N THR A 510 3.35 -7.25 32.44
CA THR A 510 3.00 -7.95 33.68
C THR A 510 3.75 -7.32 34.86
N PRO A 511 3.22 -7.41 36.09
CA PRO A 511 3.94 -6.94 37.28
C PRO A 511 5.37 -7.51 37.38
N GLU A 512 5.55 -8.76 36.98
CA GLU A 512 6.83 -9.46 36.97
C GLU A 512 7.80 -8.86 35.94
N GLU A 513 7.31 -8.53 34.74
CA GLU A 513 8.13 -7.86 33.71
C GLU A 513 8.51 -6.44 34.11
N VAL A 514 7.58 -5.68 34.72
CA VAL A 514 7.88 -4.34 35.24
C VAL A 514 8.99 -4.43 36.28
N LYS A 515 8.86 -5.36 37.22
CA LYS A 515 9.88 -5.60 38.24
C LYS A 515 11.21 -6.04 37.63
N ALA A 516 11.20 -6.96 36.66
CA ALA A 516 12.43 -7.45 36.03
C ALA A 516 13.17 -6.34 35.26
N VAL A 517 12.44 -5.45 34.59
CA VAL A 517 13.04 -4.28 33.92
C VAL A 517 13.65 -3.32 34.95
N GLU A 518 12.92 -3.02 36.03
CA GLU A 518 13.41 -2.16 37.11
C GLU A 518 14.64 -2.74 37.81
N ASP A 519 14.62 -4.03 38.15
CA ASP A 519 15.74 -4.76 38.76
C ASP A 519 16.98 -4.71 37.85
N LEU A 520 16.81 -4.96 36.54
CA LEU A 520 17.91 -4.99 35.58
C LEU A 520 18.53 -3.60 35.38
N VAL A 521 17.72 -2.53 35.32
CA VAL A 521 18.26 -1.16 35.25
C VAL A 521 19.07 -0.85 36.51
N ASN A 522 18.56 -1.20 37.69
CA ASN A 522 19.26 -0.97 38.95
C ASN A 522 20.51 -1.83 39.12
N GLU A 523 20.53 -3.06 38.60
CA GLU A 523 21.72 -3.89 38.52
C GLU A 523 22.83 -3.16 37.76
N LYS A 524 22.51 -2.62 36.57
CA LYS A 524 23.49 -1.87 35.75
C LYS A 524 23.88 -0.52 36.35
N ILE A 525 23.03 0.08 37.18
CA ILE A 525 23.41 1.23 38.01
C ILE A 525 24.40 0.81 39.10
N GLY A 526 24.15 -0.29 39.80
CA GLY A 526 25.01 -0.81 40.87
C GLY A 526 26.39 -1.28 40.38
N GLU A 527 26.51 -1.68 39.11
CA GLU A 527 27.78 -2.01 38.46
C GLU A 527 28.68 -0.78 38.21
N ASP A 528 28.14 0.44 38.32
CA ASP A 528 28.85 1.70 38.10
C ASP A 528 29.65 1.71 36.78
N LEU A 529 28.98 1.38 35.68
CA LEU A 529 29.59 1.29 34.35
C LEU A 529 29.98 2.68 33.82
N PRO A 530 31.15 2.83 33.18
CA PRO A 530 31.50 4.08 32.50
C PRO A 530 30.62 4.31 31.27
N VAL A 531 30.18 5.55 31.08
CA VAL A 531 29.49 5.99 29.86
C VAL A 531 30.53 6.58 28.91
N VAL A 532 30.78 5.89 27.79
CA VAL A 532 31.87 6.22 26.86
C VAL A 532 31.32 6.92 25.63
N TYR A 533 31.81 8.14 25.38
CA TYR A 533 31.51 8.92 24.18
C TYR A 533 32.53 8.69 23.07
N ARG A 534 32.06 8.54 21.82
CA ARG A 534 32.89 8.54 20.61
C ARG A 534 32.18 9.23 19.46
N GLU A 535 32.96 9.85 18.58
CA GLU A 535 32.52 10.26 17.24
C GLU A 535 33.14 9.29 16.23
N MET A 536 32.32 8.76 15.33
CA MET A 536 32.74 7.84 14.28
C MET A 536 31.82 7.98 13.06
N SER A 537 32.19 7.38 11.94
CA SER A 537 31.31 7.37 10.76
C SER A 537 30.05 6.54 11.00
N LEU A 538 28.98 6.82 10.26
CA LEU A 538 27.74 6.05 10.34
C LEU A 538 27.96 4.56 10.06
N ASP A 539 28.84 4.24 9.11
CA ASP A 539 29.15 2.85 8.75
C ASP A 539 29.94 2.12 9.86
N GLU A 540 30.89 2.81 10.50
CA GLU A 540 31.61 2.25 11.67
C GLU A 540 30.68 2.04 12.86
N ALA A 541 29.75 2.96 13.10
CA ALA A 541 28.74 2.85 14.17
C ALA A 541 27.83 1.63 13.93
N ARG A 542 27.36 1.44 12.69
CA ARG A 542 26.57 0.27 12.29
C ARG A 542 27.37 -1.04 12.43
N ALA A 543 28.63 -1.05 12.00
CA ALA A 543 29.49 -2.23 12.13
C ALA A 543 29.75 -2.63 13.60
N GLN A 544 29.69 -1.66 14.53
CA GLN A 544 29.84 -1.89 15.97
C GLN A 544 28.49 -2.07 16.70
N ASN A 545 27.39 -2.24 15.97
CA ASN A 545 26.04 -2.46 16.47
C ASN A 545 25.48 -1.30 17.32
N PHE A 546 25.84 -0.05 17.01
CA PHE A 546 25.14 1.10 17.58
C PHE A 546 23.77 1.25 16.94
N VAL A 547 22.73 1.38 17.77
CA VAL A 547 21.35 1.58 17.29
C VAL A 547 20.97 3.06 17.32
N GLY A 548 20.22 3.51 16.31
CA GLY A 548 19.69 4.87 16.21
C GLY A 548 18.17 4.86 16.19
N VAL A 549 17.55 5.93 16.69
CA VAL A 549 16.08 6.05 16.76
C VAL A 549 15.48 6.61 15.47
N PHE A 550 16.28 7.35 14.67
CA PHE A 550 15.82 8.02 13.43
C PHE A 550 16.89 7.99 12.33
N ASP A 551 16.90 6.96 11.49
CA ASP A 551 17.91 6.77 10.42
C ASP A 551 18.02 7.95 9.43
N SER A 552 16.95 8.72 9.25
CA SER A 552 16.89 9.84 8.30
C SER A 552 17.52 11.16 8.80
N LYS A 553 18.15 11.18 9.98
CA LYS A 553 18.66 12.40 10.64
C LYS A 553 20.18 12.44 10.85
N TYR A 554 20.91 11.40 10.46
CA TYR A 554 22.35 11.31 10.70
C TYR A 554 23.14 11.80 9.49
N GLY A 555 24.14 12.66 9.72
CA GLY A 555 25.16 13.00 8.73
C GLY A 555 26.29 11.96 8.70
N ASP A 556 27.35 12.22 7.93
CA ASP A 556 28.45 11.27 7.71
C ASP A 556 29.19 10.86 8.99
N VAL A 557 29.21 11.73 10.00
CA VAL A 557 29.78 11.48 11.34
C VAL A 557 28.68 11.52 12.40
N VAL A 558 28.63 10.50 13.25
CA VAL A 558 27.63 10.35 14.31
C VAL A 558 28.26 10.36 15.70
N LYS A 559 27.50 10.89 16.66
CA LYS A 559 27.82 10.84 18.10
C LYS A 559 27.27 9.54 18.68
N THR A 560 28.14 8.78 19.33
CA THR A 560 27.82 7.47 19.89
C THR A 560 28.13 7.45 21.38
N TYR A 561 27.25 6.80 22.15
CA TYR A 561 27.44 6.56 23.56
C TYR A 561 27.28 5.06 23.86
N SER A 562 28.21 4.49 24.61
CA SER A 562 28.14 3.10 25.08
C SER A 562 28.21 3.02 26.59
N ILE A 563 27.36 2.18 27.17
CA ILE A 563 27.32 1.85 28.59
C ILE A 563 27.66 0.35 28.71
N GLY A 564 28.95 0.06 28.87
CA GLY A 564 29.48 -1.30 28.71
C GLY A 564 29.07 -1.92 27.37
N ASP A 565 28.78 -3.22 27.38
CA ASP A 565 28.14 -3.92 26.25
C ASP A 565 26.61 -3.95 26.33
N PHE A 566 26.03 -3.33 27.37
CA PHE A 566 24.60 -3.38 27.64
C PHE A 566 23.78 -2.43 26.77
N SER A 567 24.26 -1.22 26.54
CA SER A 567 23.62 -0.22 25.66
C SER A 567 24.64 0.46 24.77
N LYS A 568 24.35 0.55 23.47
CA LYS A 568 25.17 1.19 22.43
C LYS A 568 24.25 1.98 21.51
N GLU A 569 24.21 3.30 21.65
CA GLU A 569 23.23 4.14 20.94
C GLU A 569 23.85 5.36 20.26
N MET A 570 23.30 5.73 19.10
CA MET A 570 23.60 6.97 18.38
C MET A 570 22.77 8.12 18.95
N CYS A 571 23.36 8.89 19.87
CA CYS A 571 22.66 9.95 20.62
C CYS A 571 23.46 11.26 20.65
N GLY A 572 22.76 12.39 20.56
CA GLY A 572 23.35 13.74 20.55
C GLY A 572 23.18 14.54 21.84
N GLY A 573 22.50 14.00 22.86
CA GLY A 573 22.31 14.66 24.16
C GLY A 573 23.47 14.40 25.14
N PRO A 574 23.54 15.16 26.25
CA PRO A 574 24.49 14.94 27.35
C PRO A 574 24.13 13.72 28.22
N HIS A 575 25.14 13.06 28.79
CA HIS A 575 24.99 11.87 29.66
C HIS A 575 25.80 12.02 30.95
N ALA A 576 25.42 11.26 31.98
CA ALA A 576 26.22 11.10 33.19
C ALA A 576 27.52 10.39 32.83
N ALA A 577 28.60 10.59 33.59
CA ALA A 577 29.88 9.97 33.26
C ALA A 577 29.88 8.47 33.61
N ARG A 578 29.09 8.07 34.61
CA ARG A 578 28.97 6.68 35.06
C ARG A 578 27.54 6.36 35.49
N THR A 579 27.14 5.09 35.40
CA THR A 579 25.79 4.67 35.82
C THR A 579 25.56 4.80 37.32
N GLY A 580 26.60 4.70 38.16
CA GLY A 580 26.47 4.84 39.62
C GLY A 580 26.04 6.24 40.07
N GLU A 581 26.14 7.25 39.20
CA GLU A 581 25.65 8.61 39.48
C GLU A 581 24.13 8.73 39.44
N LEU A 582 23.42 7.70 38.97
CA LEU A 582 21.98 7.71 38.73
C LEU A 582 21.14 7.54 40.01
N GLY A 583 21.72 7.02 41.09
CA GLY A 583 20.96 6.71 42.31
C GLY A 583 20.14 5.43 42.14
N HIS A 584 18.86 5.46 42.46
CA HIS A 584 17.95 4.32 42.31
C HIS A 584 16.86 4.58 41.28
N PHE A 585 16.67 3.69 40.31
CA PHE A 585 15.65 3.82 39.27
C PHE A 585 14.35 3.15 39.69
N ARG A 586 13.22 3.85 39.54
CA ARG A 586 11.88 3.30 39.83
C ARG A 586 10.85 3.65 38.77
N ILE A 587 10.11 2.64 38.31
CA ILE A 587 8.96 2.78 37.43
C ILE A 587 7.75 3.18 38.28
N VAL A 588 7.24 4.39 38.05
CA VAL A 588 6.07 4.93 38.76
C VAL A 588 4.78 4.40 38.13
N LYS A 589 4.75 4.30 36.79
CA LYS A 589 3.55 3.88 36.07
C LYS A 589 3.88 3.32 34.69
N GLU A 590 3.18 2.26 34.32
CA GLU A 590 3.10 1.72 32.96
C GLU A 590 1.65 1.83 32.47
N GLN A 591 1.43 2.30 31.24
CA GLN A 591 0.10 2.44 30.66
C GLN A 591 0.11 2.42 29.13
N SER A 592 -1.05 2.20 28.52
CA SER A 592 -1.23 2.35 27.08
C SER A 592 -1.04 3.81 26.66
N SER A 593 -0.27 4.06 25.60
CA SER A 593 -0.18 5.40 24.97
C SER A 593 -1.05 5.49 23.72
N SER A 594 -1.06 4.43 22.91
CA SER A 594 -1.89 4.26 21.72
C SER A 594 -1.85 2.79 21.30
N ALA A 595 -2.61 2.40 20.26
CA ALA A 595 -2.61 1.02 19.78
C ALA A 595 -1.18 0.53 19.44
N GLY A 596 -0.71 -0.49 20.17
CA GLY A 596 0.62 -1.08 19.99
C GLY A 596 1.79 -0.29 20.61
N VAL A 597 1.52 0.79 21.37
CA VAL A 597 2.55 1.61 22.04
C VAL A 597 2.24 1.72 23.53
N ARG A 598 3.24 1.40 24.35
CA ARG A 598 3.19 1.48 25.81
C ARG A 598 4.04 2.65 26.30
N ARG A 599 3.70 3.18 27.47
CA ARG A 599 4.34 4.34 28.10
C ARG A 599 4.73 4.02 29.53
N ILE A 600 6.00 4.19 29.83
CA ILE A 600 6.57 4.16 31.18
C ILE A 600 6.80 5.60 31.66
N LYS A 601 6.40 5.88 32.90
CA LYS A 601 6.86 7.04 33.67
C LYS A 601 7.75 6.54 34.80
N ALA A 602 8.95 7.07 34.92
CA ALA A 602 9.94 6.66 35.91
C ALA A 602 10.63 7.84 36.59
N VAL A 603 11.24 7.58 37.74
CA VAL A 603 12.00 8.54 38.56
C VAL A 603 13.34 7.94 38.99
N LEU A 604 14.27 8.83 39.36
CA LEU A 604 15.54 8.49 40.01
C LEU A 604 15.50 9.01 41.45
N GLU A 605 15.82 8.15 42.42
CA GLU A 605 15.76 8.40 43.87
C GLU A 605 17.14 8.39 44.53
#